data_AF-M6U508-F1
#
_entry.id   AF-M6U508-F1
#
_cell.length_a   1.000
_cell.length_b   1.000
_cell.length_c   1.000
_cell.angle_alpha   90.00
_cell.angle_beta   90.00
_cell.angle_gamma   90.00
#
_symmetry.space_group_name_H-M   'P 1'
#
loop_
_entity.id
_entity.type
_entity.pdbx_description
1 polymer ?
#
loop_
_entity_poly.entity_id
_entity_poly.type
_entity_poly.pdbx_seq_one_letter_code
_entity_poly.pdbx_strand_id
1 'polypeptide(L)' 'MEPEQSKGKESKNNSNKKETPDEFLSRKEKELGKIISPRFRDYFKRELKAISNPSLEAVWESVSGNS' A
#
# COMPACT_ATOMS: atom_id res chain seq x y z
N MET A 1 18.19 -13.02 -23.27
CA MET A 1 17.80 -11.76 -22.61
C MET A 1 16.46 -12.03 -21.96
N GLU A 2 16.47 -12.35 -20.67
CA GLU A 2 15.23 -12.55 -19.91
C GLU A 2 14.58 -11.19 -19.66
N PRO A 3 13.30 -10.96 -20.00
CA PRO A 3 12.55 -9.86 -19.44
C PRO A 3 12.09 -10.27 -18.04
N GLU A 4 12.79 -9.74 -17.04
CA GLU A 4 12.43 -9.84 -15.63
C GLU A 4 11.00 -9.33 -15.41
N GLN A 5 10.29 -10.03 -14.54
CA GLN A 5 8.83 -10.02 -14.37
C GLN A 5 8.25 -8.64 -14.01
N SER A 6 7.63 -7.96 -14.96
CA SER A 6 6.61 -6.94 -14.68
C SER A 6 5.26 -7.61 -14.39
N LYS A 7 5.10 -8.15 -13.17
CA LYS A 7 3.80 -8.63 -12.68
C LYS A 7 3.15 -7.51 -11.87
N GLY A 8 2.22 -6.81 -12.51
CA GLY A 8 1.40 -5.78 -11.88
C GLY A 8 0.29 -5.31 -12.82
N LYS A 9 -0.47 -6.28 -13.34
CA LYS A 9 -1.72 -6.05 -14.08
C LYS A 9 -2.80 -5.58 -13.10
N GLU A 10 -3.74 -4.83 -13.66
CA GLU A 10 -5.05 -4.44 -13.09
C GLU A 10 -5.06 -3.25 -12.10
N SER A 11 -6.04 -2.36 -12.11
CA SER A 11 -7.16 -2.13 -13.01
C SER A 11 -7.68 -0.71 -12.74
N LYS A 12 -8.12 -0.05 -13.79
CA LYS A 12 -8.84 1.21 -13.76
C LYS A 12 -10.29 0.92 -13.36
N ASN A 13 -10.75 1.19 -12.12
CA ASN A 13 -12.17 1.49 -11.89
C ASN A 13 -12.51 2.11 -10.52
N ASN A 14 -13.15 3.27 -10.60
CA ASN A 14 -14.20 3.85 -9.75
C ASN A 14 -14.39 3.40 -8.27
N SER A 15 -14.37 4.43 -7.42
CA SER A 15 -15.43 4.81 -6.48
C SER A 15 -16.10 3.75 -5.60
N ASN A 16 -16.01 3.99 -4.29
CA ASN A 16 -16.95 3.57 -3.25
C ASN A 16 -16.92 2.12 -2.73
N LYS A 17 -15.79 1.42 -2.82
CA LYS A 17 -15.57 0.19 -2.03
C LYS A 17 -14.30 0.36 -1.21
N LYS A 18 -14.39 -0.01 0.08
CA LYS A 18 -13.30 0.00 1.07
C LYS A 18 -11.99 -0.40 0.39
N GLU A 19 -11.13 0.58 0.12
CA GLU A 19 -9.84 0.35 -0.53
C GLU A 19 -9.08 -0.69 0.31
N THR A 20 -8.50 -1.69 -0.35
CA THR A 20 -7.73 -2.68 0.41
C THR A 20 -6.37 -2.09 0.76
N PRO A 21 -5.74 -2.52 1.88
CA PRO A 21 -4.41 -2.03 2.23
C PRO A 21 -3.35 -2.31 1.16
N ASP A 22 -3.51 -3.36 0.35
CA ASP A 22 -2.57 -3.64 -0.75
C ASP A 22 -2.73 -2.66 -1.92
N GLU A 23 -3.97 -2.26 -2.23
CA GLU A 23 -4.26 -1.26 -3.25
C GLU A 23 -3.79 0.13 -2.83
N PHE A 24 -4.03 0.51 -1.57
CA PHE A 24 -3.53 1.76 -1.01
C PHE A 24 -2.00 1.86 -1.12
N LEU A 25 -1.29 0.79 -0.74
CA LEU A 25 0.17 0.74 -0.85
C LEU A 25 0.63 0.80 -2.32
N SER A 26 -0.01 0.05 -3.22
CA SER A 26 0.31 0.10 -4.65
C SER A 26 0.08 1.48 -5.27
N ARG A 27 -0.91 2.24 -4.79
CA ARG A 27 -1.12 3.64 -5.17
C ARG A 27 -0.01 4.54 -4.63
N LYS A 28 0.38 4.38 -3.36
CA LYS A 28 1.49 5.13 -2.76
C LYS A 28 2.84 4.84 -3.41
N GLU A 29 3.09 3.63 -3.89
CA GLU A 29 4.29 3.30 -4.67
C GLU A 29 4.40 4.14 -5.93
N LYS A 30 3.28 4.28 -6.65
CA LYS A 30 3.21 5.11 -7.87
C LYS A 30 3.36 6.59 -7.56
N GLU A 31 2.77 7.06 -6.46
CA GLU A 31 2.84 8.46 -6.03
C GLU A 31 4.25 8.85 -5.57
N LEU A 32 4.92 7.99 -4.80
CA LEU A 32 6.28 8.21 -4.34
C LEU A 32 7.36 7.89 -5.38
N GLY A 33 7.01 7.17 -6.45
CA GLY A 33 7.97 6.63 -7.42
C GLY A 33 8.94 5.62 -6.79
N LYS A 34 8.55 4.97 -5.69
CA LYS A 34 9.37 4.02 -4.93
C LYS A 34 8.60 2.74 -4.69
N ILE A 35 9.30 1.61 -4.79
CA ILE A 35 8.72 0.31 -4.47
C ILE A 35 8.65 0.15 -2.94
N ILE A 36 7.47 -0.12 -2.42
CA ILE A 36 7.23 -0.41 -1.02
C ILE A 36 7.65 -1.86 -0.78
N SER A 37 8.66 -2.04 0.06
CA SER A 37 9.17 -3.37 0.37
C SER A 37 8.10 -4.27 0.98
N PRO A 38 8.12 -5.59 0.72
CA PRO A 38 7.16 -6.54 1.29
C PRO A 38 7.15 -6.53 2.82
N ARG A 39 8.29 -6.27 3.46
CA ARG A 39 8.37 -6.05 4.92
C ARG A 39 7.51 -4.88 5.40
N PHE A 40 7.52 -3.77 4.67
CA PHE A 40 6.69 -2.61 4.99
C PHE A 40 5.22 -2.91 4.77
N ARG A 41 4.87 -3.63 3.71
CA ARG A 41 3.49 -4.07 3.45
C ARG A 41 2.93 -4.90 4.61
N ASP A 42 3.74 -5.81 5.15
CA ASP A 42 3.36 -6.63 6.31
C ASP A 42 3.23 -5.79 7.58
N TYR A 43 4.20 -4.90 7.83
CA TYR A 43 4.16 -3.95 8.94
C TYR A 43 2.91 -3.07 8.92
N PHE A 44 2.57 -2.49 7.77
CA PHE A 44 1.37 -1.69 7.58
C PHE A 44 0.09 -2.47 7.87
N LYS A 45 -0.01 -3.72 7.39
CA LYS A 45 -1.16 -4.61 7.67
C LYS A 45 -1.25 -4.97 9.16
N ARG A 46 -0.12 -5.14 9.84
CA ARG A 46 -0.08 -5.37 11.30
C ARG A 46 -0.57 -4.14 12.06
N GLU A 47 -0.11 -2.95 11.68
CA GLU A 47 -0.51 -1.70 12.33
C GLU A 47 -2.01 -1.41 12.12
N LEU A 48 -2.53 -1.67 10.91
CA LEU A 48 -3.96 -1.62 10.61
C LEU A 48 -4.82 -2.57 11.45
N LYS A 49 -4.27 -3.71 11.86
CA LYS A 49 -4.95 -4.66 12.75
C LYS A 49 -4.80 -4.29 14.22
N ALA A 50 -3.69 -3.66 14.59
CA ALA A 50 -3.40 -3.25 15.96
C ALA A 50 -4.30 -2.08 16.39
N ILE A 51 -4.55 -1.15 15.48
CA ILE A 51 -5.47 -0.04 15.70
C ILE A 51 -6.87 -0.52 15.28
N SER A 52 -7.88 -0.37 16.15
CA SER A 52 -9.24 -0.82 15.85
C SER A 52 -9.95 0.18 14.93
N ASN A 53 -10.03 -0.12 13.63
CA ASN A 53 -10.66 0.70 12.58
C ASN A 53 -9.96 2.04 12.20
N PRO A 54 -8.64 2.11 12.02
CA PRO A 54 -8.00 3.29 11.44
C PRO A 54 -8.26 3.38 9.93
N SER A 55 -8.31 4.60 9.40
CA SER A 55 -8.21 4.83 7.95
C SER A 55 -6.82 4.43 7.46
N LEU A 56 -6.72 3.94 6.22
CA LEU A 56 -5.46 3.57 5.57
C LEU A 56 -4.45 4.73 5.58
N GLU A 57 -4.92 5.95 5.34
CA GLU A 57 -4.11 7.17 5.40
C GLU A 57 -3.54 7.43 6.80
N ALA A 58 -4.34 7.27 7.85
CA ALA A 58 -3.88 7.50 9.23
C ALA A 58 -2.77 6.52 9.62
N VAL A 59 -2.91 5.24 9.26
CA VAL A 59 -1.83 4.27 9.48
C VAL A 59 -0.62 4.62 8.63
N TRP A 60 -0.82 5.03 7.39
CA TRP A 60 0.27 5.38 6.49
C TRP A 60 1.10 6.55 7.01
N GLU A 61 0.46 7.60 7.51
CA GLU A 61 1.16 8.70 8.17
C GLU A 61 1.89 8.22 9.43
N SER A 62 1.26 7.35 10.23
CA SER A 62 1.90 6.79 11.42
C SER A 62 3.14 5.93 11.10
N VAL A 63 3.12 5.15 10.02
CA VAL A 63 4.23 4.26 9.66
C VAL A 63 5.26 4.89 8.73
N SER A 64 4.89 5.94 7.97
CA SER A 64 5.80 6.65 7.05
C SER A 64 6.36 7.95 7.63
N GLY A 65 5.71 8.55 8.63
CA GLY A 65 6.06 9.83 9.26
C GLY A 65 7.18 9.77 10.30
N ASN A 66 7.99 8.71 10.33
CA ASN A 66 9.11 8.59 11.27
C ASN A 66 10.46 8.85 10.56
N SER A 67 10.65 10.07 10.03
CA SER A 67 11.93 10.60 9.53
C SER A 67 12.16 12.01 10.03
#